data_AF-K9GE30-F1
#
_entry.id   AF-K9GE30-F1
#
_cell.length_a   1.000
_cell.length_b   1.000
_cell.length_c   1.000
_cell.angle_alpha   90.00
_cell.angle_beta   90.00
_cell.angle_gamma   90.00
#
_symmetry.space_group_name_H-M   'P 1'
#
loop_
_entity.id
_entity.type
_entity.pdbx_description
1 polymer ?
#
loop_
_entity_poly.entity_id
_entity_poly.type
_entity_poly.pdbx_seq_one_letter_code
_entity_poly.pdbx_strand_id
1 'polypeptide(L)'
;MLDEYTKTQTTFDEYAAEVQTGHLRWSPPHKNPTFWKDNARRIVEEANGALPKKLAEILSKSWDNDKQVLAIACSDVGHLVKEVPERRGQLERLGLKTRVMELMVDQDESVRWESLHAVGEWLRYTFEG
;
A
#
# COMPACT_ATOMS: atom_id res chain seq x y z
N MET A 1 19.04 20.08 5.23
CA MET A 1 17.63 20.16 5.66
C MET A 1 16.68 20.42 4.50
N LEU A 2 16.96 21.38 3.61
CA LEU A 2 16.18 21.57 2.37
C LEU A 2 16.32 20.41 1.36
N ASP A 3 17.53 19.88 1.17
CA ASP A 3 17.76 18.83 0.17
C ASP A 3 17.07 17.49 0.50
N GLU A 4 16.91 17.15 1.78
CA GLU A 4 16.16 15.95 2.18
C GLU A 4 14.66 16.15 2.01
N TYR A 5 14.14 17.33 2.38
CA TYR A 5 12.73 17.66 2.21
C TYR A 5 12.30 17.65 0.72
N THR A 6 13.14 18.22 -0.16
CA THR A 6 12.88 18.20 -1.61
C THR A 6 12.91 16.77 -2.17
N LYS A 7 13.80 15.91 -1.65
CA LYS A 7 13.87 14.50 -2.06
C LYS A 7 12.65 13.71 -1.61
N THR A 8 12.21 13.87 -0.36
CA THR A 8 11.01 13.18 0.14
C THR A 8 9.75 13.64 -0.58
N GLN A 9 9.63 14.94 -0.86
CA GLN A 9 8.50 15.49 -1.61
C GLN A 9 8.45 14.96 -3.05
N THR A 10 9.59 14.94 -3.75
CA THR A 10 9.66 14.37 -5.11
C THR A 10 9.28 12.88 -5.11
N THR A 11 9.77 12.12 -4.12
CA THR A 11 9.46 10.69 -3.99
C THR A 11 7.98 10.43 -3.72
N PHE A 12 7.30 11.33 -2.99
CA PHE A 12 5.86 11.25 -2.77
C PHE A 12 5.06 11.54 -4.03
N ASP A 13 5.43 12.58 -4.78
CA ASP A 13 4.71 12.94 -6.00
C ASP A 13 4.86 11.84 -7.06
N GLU A 14 6.03 11.21 -7.15
CA GLU A 14 6.27 10.02 -7.97
C GLU A 14 5.36 8.86 -7.56
N TYR A 15 5.32 8.52 -6.27
CA TYR A 15 4.44 7.48 -5.73
C TYR A 15 2.96 7.78 -6.04
N ALA A 16 2.51 8.99 -5.76
CA ALA A 16 1.14 9.41 -5.97
C ALA A 16 0.77 9.31 -7.46
N ALA A 17 1.64 9.78 -8.36
CA ALA A 17 1.44 9.67 -9.80
C ALA A 17 1.35 8.20 -10.23
N GLU A 18 2.28 7.35 -9.79
CA GLU A 18 2.31 5.92 -10.11
C GLU A 18 1.01 5.21 -9.69
N VAL A 19 0.57 5.42 -8.44
CA VAL A 19 -0.70 4.90 -7.93
C VAL A 19 -1.90 5.41 -8.73
N GLN A 20 -1.93 6.70 -9.10
CA GLN A 20 -3.02 7.26 -9.89
C GLN A 20 -3.12 6.63 -11.29
N THR A 21 -1.98 6.33 -11.92
CA THR A 21 -1.98 5.59 -13.20
C THR A 21 -2.43 4.14 -13.04
N GLY A 22 -2.21 3.56 -11.87
CA GLY A 22 -2.49 2.16 -11.56
C GLY A 22 -1.42 1.17 -12.02
N HIS A 23 -0.42 1.61 -12.78
CA HIS A 23 0.66 0.76 -13.28
C HIS A 23 1.87 0.83 -12.35
N LEU A 24 1.85 0.01 -11.29
CA LEU A 24 2.89 0.01 -10.27
C LEU A 24 4.14 -0.75 -10.74
N ARG A 25 5.32 -0.15 -10.51
CA ARG A 25 6.62 -0.78 -10.67
C ARG A 25 7.37 -0.73 -9.35
N TRP A 26 8.22 -1.73 -9.13
CA TRP A 26 9.09 -1.75 -7.96
C TRP A 26 10.11 -0.60 -8.04
N SER A 27 9.79 0.50 -7.37
CA SER A 27 10.57 1.73 -7.32
C SER A 27 10.96 2.05 -5.85
N PRO A 28 11.91 2.98 -5.60
CA PRO A 28 12.31 3.35 -4.25
C PRO A 28 11.16 3.73 -3.29
N PRO A 29 10.11 4.47 -3.70
CA PRO A 29 8.97 4.75 -2.83
C PRO A 29 8.33 3.49 -2.23
N HIS A 30 8.12 2.44 -3.04
CA HIS A 30 7.47 1.21 -2.60
C HIS A 30 8.33 0.37 -1.63
N LYS A 31 9.67 0.50 -1.71
CA LYS A 31 10.61 -0.34 -0.97
C LYS A 31 11.25 0.34 0.24
N ASN A 32 11.28 1.66 0.29
CA ASN A 32 12.04 2.41 1.30
C ASN A 32 11.23 2.56 2.59
N PRO A 33 11.65 1.97 3.73
CA PRO A 33 10.92 2.13 4.98
C PRO A 33 10.85 3.58 5.48
N THR A 34 11.84 4.40 5.14
CA THR A 34 11.85 5.84 5.49
C THR A 34 10.74 6.59 4.77
N PHE A 35 10.49 6.25 3.50
CA PHE A 35 9.38 6.83 2.75
C PHE A 35 8.04 6.61 3.46
N TRP A 36 7.78 5.38 3.90
CA TRP A 36 6.54 5.03 4.57
C TRP A 36 6.40 5.68 5.95
N LYS A 37 7.47 5.74 6.73
CA LYS A 37 7.49 6.47 8.01
C LYS A 37 7.10 7.94 7.85
N ASP A 38 7.61 8.58 6.80
CA ASP A 38 7.41 10.01 6.58
C ASP A 38 6.05 10.33 5.93
N ASN A 39 5.51 9.40 5.12
CA ASN A 39 4.38 9.69 4.22
C ASN A 39 3.11 8.87 4.48
N ALA A 40 3.13 7.77 5.24
CA ALA A 40 1.96 6.90 5.38
C ALA A 40 0.72 7.63 5.91
N ARG A 41 0.87 8.47 6.94
CA ARG A 41 -0.23 9.29 7.46
C ARG A 41 -0.81 10.21 6.39
N ARG A 42 0.06 10.87 5.63
CA ARG A 42 -0.30 11.75 4.51
C ARG A 42 -1.10 10.97 3.46
N ILE A 43 -0.62 9.80 3.04
CA ILE A 43 -1.27 8.93 2.05
C ILE A 43 -2.69 8.56 2.49
N VAL A 44 -2.90 8.28 3.78
CA VAL A 44 -4.21 7.85 4.30
C VAL A 44 -5.19 9.01 4.50
N GLU A 45 -4.71 10.19 4.89
CA GLU A 45 -5.55 11.30 5.32
C GLU A 45 -5.81 12.33 4.20
N GLU A 46 -4.83 12.59 3.34
CA GLU A 46 -4.98 13.60 2.29
C GLU A 46 -6.02 13.24 1.25
N ALA A 47 -6.64 14.27 0.67
CA ALA A 47 -7.66 14.15 -0.38
C ALA A 47 -8.76 13.11 -0.05
N ASN A 48 -9.13 12.99 1.23
CA ASN A 48 -10.12 12.03 1.71
C ASN A 48 -9.74 10.56 1.36
N GLY A 49 -8.47 10.21 1.53
CA GLY A 49 -7.95 8.86 1.28
C GLY A 49 -7.97 8.48 -0.19
N ALA A 50 -7.69 9.42 -1.11
CA ALA A 50 -7.72 9.18 -2.55
C ALA A 50 -6.75 8.07 -2.98
N LEU A 51 -5.53 8.04 -2.43
CA LEU A 51 -4.52 7.03 -2.76
C LEU A 51 -4.91 5.62 -2.25
N PRO A 52 -5.33 5.43 -0.98
CA PRO A 52 -5.88 4.15 -0.53
C PRO A 52 -7.09 3.65 -1.32
N LYS A 53 -8.01 4.55 -1.72
CA LYS A 53 -9.12 4.20 -2.62
C LYS A 53 -8.61 3.68 -3.95
N LYS A 54 -7.58 4.34 -4.50
CA LYS A 54 -6.98 3.91 -5.75
C LYS A 54 -6.27 2.57 -5.64
N LEU A 55 -5.57 2.31 -4.53
CA LEU A 55 -5.01 0.98 -4.22
C LEU A 55 -6.11 -0.09 -4.17
N ALA A 56 -7.27 0.20 -3.56
CA ALA A 56 -8.39 -0.73 -3.53
C ALA A 56 -8.94 -1.03 -4.94
N GLU A 57 -9.01 -0.01 -5.81
CA GLU A 57 -9.36 -0.20 -7.23
C GLU A 57 -8.32 -1.07 -7.96
N ILE A 58 -7.02 -0.85 -7.74
CA ILE A 58 -5.94 -1.62 -8.35
C ILE A 58 -6.04 -3.09 -7.95
N LEU A 59 -6.22 -3.37 -6.65
CA LEU A 59 -6.35 -4.71 -6.09
C LEU A 59 -7.62 -5.44 -6.56
N SER A 60 -8.63 -4.72 -7.04
CA SER A 60 -9.87 -5.31 -7.55
C SER A 60 -9.80 -5.83 -9.00
N LYS A 61 -8.69 -5.57 -9.70
CA LYS A 61 -8.46 -6.01 -11.08
C LYS A 61 -7.57 -7.25 -11.12
N SER A 62 -7.69 -8.08 -12.17
CA SER A 62 -6.96 -9.35 -12.26
C SER A 62 -5.46 -9.21 -12.55
N TRP A 63 -5.06 -8.20 -13.33
CA TRP A 63 -3.68 -7.96 -13.79
C TRP A 63 -3.00 -9.20 -14.37
N ASP A 64 -3.71 -9.97 -15.19
CA ASP A 64 -3.23 -11.27 -15.70
C ASP A 64 -1.92 -11.20 -16.48
N ASN A 65 -1.62 -10.05 -17.10
CA ASN A 65 -0.38 -9.80 -17.83
C ASN A 65 0.68 -9.01 -17.03
N ASP A 66 0.39 -8.62 -15.78
CA ASP A 66 1.27 -7.76 -14.98
C ASP A 66 1.03 -7.96 -13.46
N LYS A 67 1.13 -9.21 -13.00
CA LYS A 67 0.82 -9.61 -11.61
C LYS A 67 1.63 -8.87 -10.55
N GLN A 68 2.82 -8.36 -10.89
CA GLN A 68 3.61 -7.55 -9.96
C GLN A 68 2.87 -6.30 -9.46
N VAL A 69 1.90 -5.77 -10.21
CA VAL A 69 1.08 -4.64 -9.77
C VAL A 69 0.28 -5.01 -8.51
N LEU A 70 -0.26 -6.23 -8.45
CA LEU A 70 -0.96 -6.73 -7.26
C LEU A 70 0.00 -6.96 -6.10
N ALA A 71 1.19 -7.52 -6.37
CA ALA A 71 2.21 -7.73 -5.34
C ALA A 71 2.63 -6.40 -4.69
N ILE A 72 2.94 -5.38 -5.50
CA ILE A 72 3.30 -4.05 -5.00
C ILE A 72 2.15 -3.42 -4.21
N ALA A 73 0.92 -3.47 -4.74
CA ALA A 73 -0.23 -2.90 -4.05
C ALA A 73 -0.50 -3.60 -2.70
N CYS A 74 -0.32 -4.91 -2.61
CA CYS A 74 -0.38 -5.64 -1.33
C CYS A 74 0.71 -5.17 -0.36
N SER A 75 1.94 -5.02 -0.85
CA SER A 75 3.08 -4.54 -0.06
C SER A 75 2.84 -3.15 0.52
N ASP A 76 2.40 -2.21 -0.32
CA ASP A 76 2.05 -0.84 0.05
C ASP A 76 1.02 -0.81 1.17
N VAL A 77 0.00 -1.64 1.04
CA VAL A 77 -1.06 -1.73 2.03
C VAL A 77 -0.53 -2.28 3.36
N GLY A 78 0.38 -3.26 3.32
CA GLY A 78 1.10 -3.73 4.50
C GLY A 78 1.89 -2.62 5.19
N HIS A 79 2.59 -1.78 4.43
CA HIS A 79 3.30 -0.61 4.97
C HIS A 79 2.35 0.41 5.60
N LEU A 80 1.21 0.71 4.96
CA LEU A 80 0.21 1.62 5.54
C LEU A 80 -0.32 1.10 6.88
N VAL A 81 -0.62 -0.20 6.96
CA VAL A 81 -1.11 -0.82 8.20
C VAL A 81 -0.08 -0.76 9.32
N LYS A 82 1.20 -0.99 8.98
CA LYS A 82 2.31 -0.96 9.91
C LYS A 82 2.63 0.44 10.43
N GLU A 83 2.65 1.44 9.56
CA GLU A 83 3.07 2.80 9.92
C GLU A 83 1.94 3.65 10.52
N VAL A 84 0.67 3.37 10.18
CA VAL A 84 -0.50 4.04 10.78
C VAL A 84 -1.55 3.05 11.30
N PRO A 85 -1.21 2.21 12.30
CA PRO A 85 -2.09 1.17 12.83
C PRO A 85 -3.40 1.72 13.42
N GLU A 86 -3.42 2.98 13.87
CA GLU A 86 -4.63 3.65 14.37
C GLU A 86 -5.65 3.97 13.25
N ARG A 87 -5.21 3.96 11.98
CA ARG A 87 -6.07 4.21 10.81
C ARG A 87 -6.54 2.92 10.13
N ARG A 88 -6.21 1.72 10.64
CA ARG A 88 -6.63 0.44 10.04
C ARG A 88 -8.13 0.35 9.76
N GLY A 89 -8.97 0.84 10.67
CA GLY A 89 -10.43 0.85 10.47
C GLY A 89 -10.87 1.69 9.26
N GLN A 90 -10.12 2.72 8.87
CA GLN A 90 -10.36 3.46 7.63
C GLN A 90 -9.99 2.60 6.41
N LEU A 91 -8.83 1.95 6.42
CA LEU A 91 -8.40 1.04 5.33
C LEU A 91 -9.37 -0.13 5.14
N GLU A 92 -9.90 -0.68 6.23
CA GLU A 92 -10.92 -1.72 6.22
C GLU A 92 -12.24 -1.24 5.59
N ARG A 93 -12.72 -0.03 5.94
CA ARG A 93 -13.92 0.56 5.32
C ARG A 93 -13.76 0.84 3.83
N LEU A 94 -12.53 1.03 3.35
CA LEU A 94 -12.21 1.16 1.93
C LEU A 94 -12.12 -0.20 1.21
N GLY A 95 -12.26 -1.32 1.93
CA GLY A 95 -12.25 -2.67 1.38
C GLY A 95 -10.86 -3.27 1.20
N LEU A 96 -9.78 -2.57 1.57
CA LEU A 96 -8.40 -3.02 1.34
C LEU A 96 -8.11 -4.37 2.01
N LYS A 97 -8.54 -4.55 3.26
CA LYS A 97 -8.33 -5.81 3.99
C LYS A 97 -8.95 -7.00 3.27
N THR A 98 -10.21 -6.86 2.83
CA THR A 98 -10.91 -7.91 2.09
C THR A 98 -10.19 -8.24 0.78
N ARG A 99 -9.77 -7.21 0.01
CA ARG A 99 -9.04 -7.42 -1.25
C ARG A 99 -7.70 -8.12 -1.05
N VAL A 100 -6.93 -7.73 -0.05
CA VAL A 100 -5.65 -8.39 0.25
C VAL A 100 -5.89 -9.84 0.67
N MET A 101 -6.91 -10.12 1.48
CA MET A 101 -7.25 -11.50 1.88
C MET A 101 -7.65 -12.39 0.69
N GLU A 102 -8.36 -11.85 -0.29
CA GLU A 102 -8.71 -12.56 -1.54
C GLU A 102 -7.45 -12.98 -2.33
N LEU A 103 -6.37 -12.20 -2.25
CA LEU A 103 -5.12 -12.42 -2.99
C LEU A 103 -4.13 -13.39 -2.31
N MET A 104 -4.37 -13.79 -1.06
CA MET A 104 -3.53 -14.76 -0.33
C MET A 104 -3.49 -16.15 -0.98
N VAL A 105 -4.39 -16.41 -1.92
CA VAL A 105 -4.47 -17.68 -2.67
C VAL A 105 -4.23 -17.49 -4.16
N ASP A 106 -3.71 -16.33 -4.59
CA ASP A 106 -3.33 -16.10 -5.98
C ASP A 106 -2.27 -17.13 -6.43
N GLN A 107 -2.27 -17.47 -7.71
CA GLN A 107 -1.35 -18.44 -8.30
C GLN A 107 0.08 -17.87 -8.33
N ASP A 108 0.22 -16.56 -8.54
CA ASP A 108 1.50 -15.88 -8.52
C ASP A 108 2.09 -15.86 -7.09
N GLU A 109 3.33 -16.33 -6.96
CA GLU A 109 4.00 -16.46 -5.68
C GLU A 109 4.29 -15.11 -5.03
N SER A 110 4.63 -14.08 -5.81
CA SER A 110 4.91 -12.75 -5.27
C SER A 110 3.64 -12.11 -4.73
N VAL A 111 2.52 -12.24 -5.45
CA VAL A 111 1.21 -11.72 -5.00
C VAL A 111 0.79 -12.42 -3.71
N ARG A 112 0.91 -13.75 -3.67
CA ARG A 112 0.60 -14.55 -2.48
C ARG A 112 1.50 -14.19 -1.29
N TRP A 113 2.80 -14.02 -1.50
CA TRP A 113 3.72 -13.62 -0.44
C TRP A 113 3.36 -12.24 0.13
N GLU A 114 3.19 -11.23 -0.73
CA GLU A 114 2.96 -9.85 -0.28
C GLU A 114 1.60 -9.70 0.41
N SER A 115 0.57 -10.39 -0.10
CA SER A 115 -0.75 -10.39 0.55
C SER A 115 -0.73 -11.06 1.92
N LEU A 116 -0.04 -12.20 2.07
CA LEU A 116 0.15 -12.85 3.37
C LEU A 116 0.89 -11.95 4.36
N HIS A 117 1.96 -11.29 3.91
CA HIS A 117 2.71 -10.34 4.73
C HIS A 117 1.85 -9.16 5.18
N ALA A 118 1.08 -8.56 4.27
CA ALA A 118 0.18 -7.46 4.60
C ALA A 118 -0.89 -7.88 5.62
N VAL A 119 -1.52 -9.04 5.46
CA VAL A 119 -2.48 -9.59 6.44
C VAL A 119 -1.80 -9.84 7.80
N GLY A 120 -0.55 -10.32 7.81
CA GLY A 120 0.25 -10.46 9.01
C GLY A 120 0.37 -9.15 9.80
N GLU A 121 0.60 -8.03 9.11
CA GLU A 121 0.63 -6.71 9.75
C GLU A 121 -0.74 -6.29 10.31
N TRP A 122 -1.85 -6.62 9.65
CA TRP A 122 -3.19 -6.39 10.23
C TRP A 122 -3.41 -7.16 11.52
N LEU A 123 -3.02 -8.43 11.55
CA LEU A 123 -3.24 -9.34 12.68
C LEU A 123 -2.38 -8.95 13.89
N ARG A 124 -1.14 -8.49 13.66
CA ARG A 124 -0.23 -8.03 14.72
C ARG A 124 -0.93 -7.08 15.71
N TYR A 125 -1.68 -6.13 15.17
CA TYR A 125 -2.37 -5.11 15.97
C TYR A 125 -3.84 -5.43 16.27
N THR A 126 -4.36 -6.59 15.86
CA THR A 126 -5.75 -6.99 16.14
C THR A 126 -5.93 -7.48 17.58
N PHE A 127 -4.86 -7.97 18.20
CA PHE A 127 -4.88 -8.56 19.55
C PHE A 127 -4.25 -7.67 20.63
N GLU A 128 -3.82 -6.46 20.27
CA GLU A 128 -3.24 -5.46 21.21
C GLU A 128 -4.29 -4.47 21.75
N GLY A 129 -5.58 -4.78 21.63
CA GLY A 129 -6.71 -3.95 22.08
C GLY A 129 -7.52 -4.60 23.20
#